data_AF-A0A2M7IW19-F1
#
_entry.id   AF-A0A2M7IW19-F1
#
_cell.length_a   1.000
_cell.length_b   1.000
_cell.length_c   1.000
_cell.angle_alpha   90.00
_cell.angle_beta   90.00
_cell.angle_gamma   90.00
#
_symmetry.space_group_name_H-M   'P 1'
#
loop_
_entity.id
_entity.type
_entity.pdbx_description
1 polymer ?
#
loop_
_entity_poly.entity_id
_entity_poly.type
_entity_poly.pdbx_seq_one_letter_code
_entity_poly.pdbx_strand_id
1 'polypeptide(L)' 'MIDFYNTWLPYIYLYVGGGIFFLAGMILIRRTKAIDMRLKRDRFWWKALIFGYFYFAVIHAFLIIAALYL' A
#
# COMPACT_ATOMS: atom_id res chain seq x y z
N MET A 1 -16.70 -18.99 13.46
CA MET A 1 -16.80 -17.81 12.58
C MET A 1 -15.46 -17.12 12.62
N ILE A 2 -14.92 -16.71 11.48
CA ILE A 2 -13.73 -15.85 11.48
C ILE A 2 -14.25 -14.43 11.74
N ASP A 3 -13.95 -13.91 12.92
CA ASP A 3 -14.47 -12.60 13.34
C ASP A 3 -13.69 -11.44 12.70
N PHE A 4 -14.33 -10.28 12.61
CA PHE A 4 -13.77 -9.04 12.07
C PHE A 4 -12.37 -8.72 12.63
N TYR A 5 -12.17 -8.97 13.93
CA TYR A 5 -10.91 -8.74 14.64
C TYR A 5 -9.74 -9.58 14.11
N ASN A 6 -10.02 -10.73 13.49
CA ASN A 6 -8.99 -11.65 12.97
C ASN A 6 -8.81 -11.55 11.44
N THR A 7 -9.60 -10.71 10.75
CA THR A 7 -9.55 -10.55 9.29
C THR A 7 -9.36 -9.10 8.88
N TRP A 8 -10.38 -8.28 9.12
CA TRP A 8 -10.43 -6.90 8.64
C TRP A 8 -9.65 -5.95 9.52
N LEU A 9 -9.61 -6.15 10.84
CA LEU A 9 -8.85 -5.26 11.73
C LEU A 9 -7.33 -5.28 11.42
N PRO A 10 -6.67 -6.44 11.26
CA PRO A 10 -5.26 -6.49 10.87
C PRO A 10 -5.02 -5.91 9.46
N TYR A 11 -5.93 -6.18 8.52
CA TYR A 11 -5.88 -5.61 7.17
C TYR A 11 -5.92 -4.07 7.21
N ILE A 12 -6.89 -3.49 7.93
CA ILE A 12 -7.02 -2.04 8.09
C ILE A 12 -5.78 -1.47 8.77
N TYR A 13 -5.28 -2.12 9.82
CA TYR A 13 -4.06 -1.66 10.50
C TYR A 13 -2.86 -1.61 9.53
N LEU A 14 -2.68 -2.66 8.73
CA LEU A 14 -1.58 -2.74 7.76
C LEU A 14 -1.70 -1.67 6.66
N TYR A 15 -2.88 -1.52 6.05
CA TYR A 15 -3.05 -0.68 4.88
C TYR A 15 -3.47 0.77 5.17
N VAL A 16 -4.08 1.05 6.31
CA VAL A 16 -4.37 2.42 6.74
C VAL A 16 -3.22 2.92 7.61
N GLY A 17 -2.89 2.20 8.68
CA GLY A 17 -1.80 2.56 9.58
C GLY A 17 -0.44 2.56 8.88
N GLY A 18 -0.07 1.42 8.26
CA GLY A 18 1.15 1.34 7.45
C GLY A 18 1.13 2.26 6.23
N GLY A 19 -0.05 2.54 5.67
CA GLY A 19 -0.24 3.44 4.54
C GLY A 19 0.13 4.89 4.84
N ILE A 20 -0.17 5.36 6.06
CA ILE A 20 0.25 6.70 6.51
C ILE A 20 1.78 6.81 6.48
N PHE A 21 2.49 5.83 7.04
CA PHE A 21 3.96 5.84 7.05
C PHE A 21 4.54 5.71 5.65
N PHE A 22 3.96 4.84 4.81
CA PHE A 22 4.38 4.69 3.42
C PHE A 22 4.23 6.00 2.65
N LEU A 23 3.06 6.64 2.70
CA LEU A 23 2.81 7.91 2.02
C LEU A 23 3.70 9.04 2.57
N ALA A 24 3.91 9.10 3.89
CA ALA A 24 4.84 10.05 4.50
C ALA A 24 6.27 9.86 3.94
N GLY A 25 6.73 8.61 3.82
CA GLY A 25 8.00 8.28 3.15
C GLY A 25 8.03 8.73 1.70
N MET A 26 6.97 8.45 0.92
CA MET A 26 6.86 8.87 -0.48
C MET A 26 6.86 10.39 -0.67
N ILE A 27 6.33 11.14 0.30
CA ILE A 27 6.42 12.60 0.34
C ILE A 27 7.83 13.04 0.70
N LEU A 28 8.44 12.42 1.71
CA LEU A 28 9.77 12.76 2.21
C LEU A 28 10.84 12.60 1.13
N ILE A 29 10.87 11.47 0.41
CA ILE A 29 11.86 11.24 -0.66
C ILE A 29 11.78 12.28 -1.78
N ARG A 30 10.60 12.87 -2.02
CA ARG A 30 10.44 13.99 -2.96
C ARG A 30 10.94 15.30 -2.36
N ARG A 31 10.63 15.57 -1.09
CA ARG A 31 11.03 16.78 -0.38
C ARG A 31 12.55 16.88 -0.22
N THR A 32 13.22 15.77 0.06
CA THR A 32 14.67 15.70 0.23
C THR A 32 15.43 15.61 -1.08
N LYS A 33 14.73 15.61 -2.23
CA LYS A 33 15.31 15.39 -3.57
C LYS A 33 16.10 14.07 -3.68
N ALA A 34 15.77 13.07 -2.86
CA ALA A 34 16.35 11.73 -2.95
C ALA A 34 15.96 11.00 -4.25
N ILE A 35 14.88 11.46 -4.90
CA ILE A 35 14.47 10.99 -6.22
C ILE A 35 14.41 12.19 -7.17
N ASP A 36 14.90 12.01 -8.41
CA ASP A 36 14.78 13.04 -9.43
C ASP A 36 13.59 12.77 -10.37
N MET A 37 12.53 13.54 -10.17
CA MET A 37 11.32 13.45 -11.00
C MET A 37 11.51 13.85 -12.46
N ARG A 38 12.69 14.33 -12.88
CA ARG A 38 13.03 14.58 -14.29
C ARG A 38 13.51 13.31 -14.98
N LEU A 39 14.04 12.34 -14.23
CA LEU A 39 14.47 11.05 -14.76
C LEU A 39 13.25 10.12 -14.98
N LYS A 40 13.15 9.54 -16.19
CA LYS A 40 12.07 8.61 -16.53
C LYS A 40 12.03 7.40 -15.59
N ARG A 41 13.20 6.86 -15.23
CA ARG A 41 13.36 5.70 -14.34
C ARG A 41 12.84 5.99 -12.94
N ASP A 42 13.23 7.10 -12.33
CA ASP A 42 12.83 7.43 -10.97
C ASP A 42 11.32 7.73 -10.89
N ARG A 43 10.77 8.41 -11.90
CA ARG A 43 9.31 8.58 -12.03
C ARG A 43 8.58 7.25 -12.15
N PHE A 44 9.13 6.31 -12.92
CA PHE A 44 8.54 4.98 -13.07
C PHE A 44 8.49 4.27 -11.72
N TRP A 45 9.62 4.20 -10.99
CA TRP A 45 9.66 3.54 -9.68
C TRP A 45 8.78 4.21 -8.64
N TRP A 46 8.71 5.54 -8.63
CA TRP A 46 7.80 6.25 -7.73
C TRP A 46 6.33 5.89 -7.98
N LYS A 47 5.92 5.83 -9.26
CA LYS A 47 4.56 5.38 -9.63
C LYS A 47 4.36 3.90 -9.33
N ALA A 48 5.35 3.06 -9.60
CA ALA A 48 5.29 1.62 -9.36
C ALA A 48 5.17 1.29 -7.87
N LEU A 49 5.83 2.04 -6.98
CA LEU A 49 5.69 1.89 -5.54
C LEU A 49 4.26 2.21 -5.07
N ILE A 50 3.71 3.34 -5.52
CA ILE A 50 2.33 3.72 -5.18
C ILE A 50 1.35 2.70 -5.73
N PHE A 51 1.49 2.33 -7.01
CA PHE A 51 0.64 1.34 -7.64
C PHE A 51 0.74 -0.01 -6.93
N GLY A 52 1.95 -0.49 -6.67
CA GLY A 52 2.21 -1.77 -6.01
C GLY A 52 1.59 -1.86 -4.63
N TYR A 53 1.62 -0.76 -3.87
CA TYR A 53 0.96 -0.65 -2.57
C TYR A 53 -0.54 -0.91 -2.67
N PHE A 54 -1.25 -0.16 -3.53
CA PHE A 54 -2.70 -0.30 -3.71
C PHE A 54 -3.08 -1.61 -4.39
N TYR A 55 -2.27 -2.08 -5.34
CA TYR A 55 -2.45 -3.35 -6.01
C TYR A 55 -2.44 -4.51 -5.00
N PHE A 56 -1.45 -4.53 -4.10
CA PHE A 56 -1.40 -5.53 -3.03
C PHE A 56 -2.56 -5.40 -2.05
N ALA A 57 -2.96 -4.18 -1.69
CA ALA A 57 -4.12 -3.95 -0.82
C ALA A 57 -5.40 -4.56 -1.42
N VAL A 58 -5.66 -4.30 -2.70
CA VAL A 58 -6.84 -4.83 -3.40
C VAL A 58 -6.81 -6.35 -3.50
N ILE A 59 -5.67 -6.94 -3.89
CA ILE A 59 -5.55 -8.41 -3.96
C ILE A 59 -5.73 -9.03 -2.60
N HIS A 60 -5.13 -8.46 -1.56
CA HIS A 60 -5.27 -8.99 -0.21
C HIS A 60 -6.72 -8.91 0.29
N ALA A 61 -7.42 -7.79 0.04
CA ALA A 61 -8.85 -7.70 0.34
C ALA A 61 -9.68 -8.73 -0.44
N PHE A 62 -9.38 -8.92 -1.73
CA PHE A 62 -10.04 -9.93 -2.56
C PHE A 62 -9.81 -11.35 -2.00
N LEU A 63 -8.60 -11.67 -1.56
CA LEU A 63 -8.29 -12.96 -0.94
C LEU A 63 -8.99 -13.16 0.41
N ILE A 64 -9.15 -12.11 1.21
CA ILE A 64 -9.96 -12.16 2.45
C ILE A 64 -11.41 -12.49 2.11
N ILE A 65 -11.99 -11.82 1.11
CA ILE A 65 -13.37 -12.08 0.65
C ILE A 65 -13.48 -13.51 0.12
N ALA A 66 -12.55 -13.95 -0.72
CA ALA A 66 -12.54 -15.32 -1.22
C ALA A 66 -12.49 -16.34 -0.07
N ALA A 67 -11.61 -16.15 0.91
CA ALA A 67 -11.51 -17.05 2.07
C ALA A 67 -12.75 -17.05 2.98
N LEU A 68 -13.53 -15.97 3.01
CA LEU A 68 -14.73 -15.86 3.84
C LEU A 68 -15.98 -16.45 3.18
N TYR A 69 -16.06 -16.44 1.85
CA TYR A 69 -17.31 -16.70 1.11
C TYR A 69 -17.20 -17.76 0.02
N LEU A 70 -16.01 -18.27 -0.29
CA LEU A 70 -15.75 -19.26 -1.34
C LEU A 70 -15.06 -20.49 -0.75
#